data_AF-A0A5S3XB56-F1
#
_entry.id   AF-A0A5S3XB56-F1
#
_cell.length_a   1.000
_cell.length_b   1.000
_cell.length_c   1.000
_cell.angle_alpha   90.00
_cell.angle_beta   90.00
_cell.angle_gamma   90.00
#
_symmetry.space_group_name_H-M   'P 1'
#
loop_
_entity.id
_entity.type
_entity.pdbx_description
1 polymer ?
#
loop_
_entity_poly.entity_id
_entity_poly.type
_entity_poly.pdbx_seq_one_letter_code
_entity_poly.pdbx_strand_id
1 'polypeptide(L)' 'VIHREVTDLFSSVAWQLVMLGHGVSKQQQHHLVDTLTAEQREELLSNLRLLIDKTASALPKHVAFLASL' A
#
# COMPACT_ATOMS: atom_id res chain seq x y z
N VAL A 1 33.00 -1.44 -17.19
CA VAL A 1 31.68 -0.87 -16.85
C VAL A 1 31.66 -0.65 -15.35
N ILE A 2 31.29 0.55 -14.92
CA ILE A 2 31.28 0.99 -13.51
C ILE A 2 30.27 0.12 -12.74
N HIS A 3 30.72 -0.55 -11.68
CA HIS A 3 29.82 -1.23 -10.73
C HIS A 3 29.15 -0.16 -9.87
N ARG A 4 27.95 0.27 -10.28
CA ARG A 4 27.03 1.02 -9.43
C ARG A 4 26.25 -0.02 -8.63
N GLU A 5 26.37 -0.03 -7.31
CA GLU A 5 25.31 -0.62 -6.50
C GLU A 5 24.04 0.20 -6.81
N VAL A 6 23.18 -0.37 -7.64
CA VAL A 6 21.88 0.23 -7.97
C VAL A 6 21.02 0.00 -6.74
N THR A 7 20.98 0.97 -5.83
CA THR A 7 19.83 1.08 -4.94
C THR A 7 18.62 1.34 -5.83
N ASP A 8 17.68 0.39 -5.85
CA ASP A 8 16.48 0.49 -6.68
C ASP A 8 15.74 1.80 -6.35
N LEU A 9 15.45 2.58 -7.39
CA LEU A 9 14.68 3.83 -7.26
C LEU A 9 13.25 3.57 -6.77
N PHE A 10 12.70 2.41 -7.12
CA PHE A 10 11.35 1.98 -6.76
C PHE A 10 11.40 0.90 -5.69
N SER A 11 10.62 1.09 -4.63
CA SER A 11 10.37 0.02 -3.68
C SER A 11 9.57 -1.12 -4.33
N SER A 12 9.63 -2.31 -3.73
CA SER A 12 8.79 -3.43 -4.15
C SER A 12 7.30 -3.10 -4.12
N VAL A 13 6.86 -2.24 -3.20
CA VAL A 13 5.47 -1.75 -3.10
C VAL A 13 5.12 -0.87 -4.30
N ALA A 14 6.03 0.00 -4.76
CA ALA A 14 5.78 0.84 -5.94
C ALA A 14 5.55 -0.03 -7.19
N TRP A 15 6.36 -1.07 -7.39
CA TRP A 15 6.16 -2.00 -8.49
C TRP A 15 4.85 -2.79 -8.39
N GLN A 16 4.43 -3.18 -7.18
CA GLN A 16 3.14 -3.83 -6.97
C GLN A 16 1.97 -2.94 -7.40
N LEU A 17 2.02 -1.64 -7.06
CA LEU A 17 0.98 -0.68 -7.46
C LEU A 17 0.92 -0.50 -8.98
N VAL A 18 2.08 -0.41 -9.65
CA VAL A 18 2.15 -0.32 -11.12
C VAL A 18 1.53 -1.56 -11.77
N MET A 19 1.93 -2.76 -11.33
CA MET A 19 1.40 -4.01 -11.88
C MET A 19 -0.12 -4.10 -11.68
N LEU A 20 -0.62 -3.83 -10.47
CA LEU A 20 -2.05 -3.85 -10.17
C LEU A 20 -2.82 -2.80 -10.98
N GLY A 21 -2.29 -1.58 -11.11
CA GLY A 21 -2.90 -0.50 -11.89
C GLY A 21 -2.98 -0.81 -13.39
N HIS A 22 -2.06 -1.63 -13.90
CA HIS A 22 -2.07 -2.14 -15.28
C HIS A 22 -2.84 -3.45 -15.45
N GLY A 23 -3.56 -3.91 -14.43
CA GLY A 23 -4.39 -5.12 -14.50
C GLY A 23 -3.60 -6.43 -14.44
N VAL A 24 -2.32 -6.39 -14.07
CA VAL A 24 -1.53 -7.61 -13.85
C VAL A 24 -1.96 -8.23 -12.52
N SER A 25 -2.54 -9.43 -12.59
CA SER A 25 -2.94 -10.21 -11.42
C SER A 25 -1.92 -11.31 -11.12
N LYS A 26 -1.75 -11.63 -9.83
CA LYS A 26 -0.89 -12.75 -9.43
C LYS A 26 -1.58 -14.06 -9.77
N GLN A 27 -0.83 -15.01 -10.34
CA GLN A 27 -1.31 -16.36 -10.59
C GLN A 27 -1.39 -17.21 -9.31
N GLN A 28 -0.58 -16.88 -8.30
CA GLN A 28 -0.53 -17.59 -7.03
C GLN A 28 -0.31 -16.61 -5.88
N GLN A 29 -0.85 -16.95 -4.72
CA GLN A 29 -0.68 -16.21 -3.46
C GLN A 29 0.21 -17.00 -2.50
N HIS A 30 0.77 -16.31 -1.51
CA HIS A 30 1.58 -16.96 -0.48
C HIS A 30 0.67 -17.76 0.48
N HIS A 31 1.03 -18.99 0.83
CA HIS A 31 0.19 -19.90 1.64
C HIS A 31 -0.18 -19.35 3.02
N LEU A 32 0.56 -18.37 3.54
CA LEU A 32 0.20 -17.65 4.77
C LEU A 32 -1.18 -16.98 4.68
N VAL A 33 -1.67 -16.67 3.48
CA VAL A 33 -3.03 -16.11 3.30
C VAL A 33 -4.12 -17.13 3.66
N ASP A 34 -3.81 -18.42 3.55
CA ASP A 34 -4.75 -19.52 3.82
C ASP A 34 -4.87 -19.83 5.31
N THR A 35 -3.99 -19.27 6.15
CA THR A 35 -4.06 -19.46 7.61
C THR A 35 -5.11 -18.59 8.29
N LEU A 36 -5.70 -17.64 7.56
CA LEU A 36 -6.76 -16.76 8.05
C LEU A 36 -8.10 -17.18 7.46
N THR A 37 -9.14 -17.22 8.30
CA THR A 37 -10.52 -17.40 7.81
C THR A 37 -10.98 -16.19 6.99
N ALA A 38 -12.06 -16.35 6.22
CA ALA A 38 -12.61 -15.25 5.43
C ALA A 38 -13.00 -14.06 6.33
N GLU A 39 -13.64 -14.35 7.46
CA GLU A 39 -14.09 -13.35 8.43
C GLU A 39 -12.91 -12.60 9.05
N GLN A 40 -11.85 -13.31 9.43
CA GLN A 40 -10.64 -12.71 9.98
C GLN A 40 -9.94 -11.81 8.95
N ARG A 41 -9.92 -12.21 7.67
CA ARG A 41 -9.35 -11.38 6.59
C ARG A 41 -10.17 -10.12 6.35
N GLU A 42 -11.49 -10.24 6.34
CA GLU A 42 -12.39 -9.11 6.16
C GLU A 42 -12.28 -8.12 7.33
N GLU A 43 -12.26 -8.62 8.56
CA GLU A 43 -12.08 -7.80 9.76
C GLU A 43 -10.72 -7.08 9.77
N LEU A 44 -9.64 -7.79 9.43
CA LEU A 44 -8.31 -7.18 9.34
C LEU A 44 -8.28 -6.02 8.33
N LEU A 45 -8.81 -6.23 7.14
CA LEU A 45 -8.82 -5.22 6.08
C LEU A 45 -9.79 -4.07 6.36
N SER A 46 -10.92 -4.31 7.04
CA SER A 46 -11.85 -3.27 7.43
C SER A 46 -11.26 -2.38 8.52
N ASN A 47 -10.60 -2.98 9.53
CA ASN A 47 -9.89 -2.25 10.57
C ASN A 47 -8.75 -1.41 9.99
N LEU A 48 -7.99 -1.95 9.02
CA LEU A 48 -6.95 -1.19 8.33
C LEU A 48 -7.52 0.03 7.59
N ARG A 49 -8.64 -0.13 6.87
CA ARG A 49 -9.32 0.98 6.18
C ARG A 49 -9.78 2.04 7.17
N LEU A 50 -10.39 1.64 8.28
CA LEU A 50 -10.83 2.56 9.33
C LEU A 50 -9.68 3.42 9.88
N LEU A 51 -8.51 2.82 10.11
CA LEU A 51 -7.32 3.54 10.58
C LEU A 51 -6.81 4.55 9.53
N ILE A 52 -6.80 4.16 8.25
CA ILE A 52 -6.41 5.03 7.14
C ILE A 52 -7.37 6.22 7.06
N ASP A 53 -8.67 5.96 7.03
CA ASP A 53 -9.70 6.99 6.88
C ASP A 53 -9.70 7.97 8.05
N LYS A 54 -9.59 7.45 9.29
CA LYS A 54 -9.49 8.27 10.49
C LYS A 54 -8.27 9.19 10.43
N THR A 55 -7.12 8.66 10.02
CA THR A 55 -5.87 9.43 9.95
C THR A 55 -5.96 10.49 8.85
N ALA A 56 -6.42 10.12 7.65
CA ALA A 56 -6.56 11.05 6.53
C ALA A 56 -7.55 12.17 6.83
N SER A 57 -8.67 11.85 7.50
CA SER A 57 -9.70 12.83 7.88
C SER A 57 -9.22 13.83 8.93
N ALA A 58 -8.22 13.48 9.72
CA ALA A 58 -7.62 14.37 10.70
C ALA A 58 -6.60 15.35 10.09
N LEU A 59 -6.19 15.15 8.83
CA LEU A 59 -5.25 16.03 8.15
C LEU A 59 -5.98 17.26 7.59
N PRO A 60 -5.35 18.45 7.62
CA PRO A 60 -5.89 19.62 6.95
C PRO A 60 -5.91 19.41 5.44
N LYS A 61 -6.80 20.14 4.74
CA LYS A 61 -6.72 20.25 3.28
C LYS A 61 -5.35 20.77 2.87
N HIS A 62 -4.84 20.30 1.73
CA HIS A 62 -3.52 20.69 1.21
C HIS A 62 -3.30 22.22 1.19
N VAL A 63 -4.29 22.99 0.73
CA VAL A 63 -4.20 24.46 0.70
C VAL A 63 -4.08 25.11 2.08
N ALA A 64 -4.74 24.54 3.10
CA ALA A 64 -4.66 25.04 4.47
C ALA A 64 -3.32 24.70 5.12
N PHE A 65 -2.76 23.53 4.80
CA PHE A 65 -1.40 23.17 5.20
C PHE A 65 -0.37 24.14 4.60
N LEU A 66 -0.43 24.43 3.29
CA LEU A 66 0.49 25.36 2.64
C LEU A 66 0.41 26.78 3.21
N ALA A 67 -0.77 27.24 3.61
CA ALA A 67 -0.95 28.56 4.22
C ALA A 67 -0.38 28.66 5.64
N SER A 68 -0.02 27.53 6.27
CA SER A 68 0.55 27.48 7.62
C SER A 68 2.09 27.39 7.64
N LEU A 69 2.73 27.30 6.47
CA LEU A 69 4.19 27.34 6.29
C LEU A 69 4.69 28.78 6.24
#